data_AF-W0JU07-F1
#
_entry.id   AF-W0JU07-F1
#
_cell.length_a   1.000
_cell.length_b   1.000
_cell.length_c   1.000
_cell.angle_alpha   90.00
_cell.angle_beta   90.00
_cell.angle_gamma   90.00
#
_symmetry.space_group_name_H-M   'P 1'
#
loop_
_entity.id
_entity.type
_entity.pdbx_description
1 polymer ?
#
loop_
_entity_poly.entity_id
_entity_poly.type
_entity_poly.pdbx_seq_one_letter_code
_entity_poly.pdbx_strand_id
1 'polypeptide(L)' 'MKLLPIDCPHCGVSRRFHISHDERNLRQCPACTSWFIFSGSTEIEALVEPITCPVDGCGATPDRDALPAHIIDEHDGNLD' A
#
# COMPACT_ATOMS: atom_id res chain seq x y z
N MET A 1 -8.80 5.20 14.91
CA MET A 1 -9.06 5.28 13.45
C MET A 1 -9.43 6.71 13.08
N LYS A 2 -8.70 7.33 12.14
CA LYS A 2 -8.99 8.68 11.62
C LYS A 2 -9.13 8.60 10.10
N LEU A 3 -10.03 9.42 9.54
CA LEU A 3 -10.14 9.63 8.10
C LEU A 3 -9.13 10.70 7.68
N LEU A 4 -8.10 10.30 6.95
CA LEU A 4 -7.10 11.24 6.43
C LEU A 4 -7.18 11.27 4.89
N PRO A 5 -7.15 12.47 4.28
CA PRO A 5 -6.96 12.59 2.85
C PRO A 5 -5.52 12.19 2.50
N ILE A 6 -5.36 11.14 1.71
CA ILE A 6 -4.10 10.70 1.14
C ILE A 6 -4.13 11.04 -0.34
N ASP A 7 -3.08 11.68 -0.84
CA ASP A 7 -2.91 11.93 -2.26
C ASP A 7 -2.24 10.74 -2.94
N CYS A 8 -2.81 10.27 -4.05
CA CYS A 8 -2.23 9.15 -4.77
C CYS A 8 -0.93 9.59 -5.46
N PRO A 9 0.23 8.96 -5.16
CA PRO A 9 1.51 9.38 -5.73
C PRO A 9 1.62 9.12 -7.24
N HIS A 10 0.72 8.31 -7.81
CA HIS A 10 0.69 7.98 -9.23
C HIS A 10 -0.14 8.95 -10.08
N CYS A 11 -1.31 9.37 -9.60
CA CYS A 11 -2.25 10.18 -10.39
C CYS A 11 -2.62 11.52 -9.77
N GLY A 12 -2.15 11.82 -8.55
CA GLY A 12 -2.45 13.07 -7.85
C GLY A 12 -3.89 13.17 -7.32
N VAL A 13 -4.63 12.05 -7.31
CA VAL A 13 -6.02 12.03 -6.83
C VAL A 13 -6.03 11.85 -5.32
N SER A 14 -6.61 12.81 -4.61
CA SER A 14 -6.76 12.78 -3.15
C SER A 14 -8.00 12.00 -2.74
N ARG A 15 -7.82 11.00 -1.87
CA ARG A 15 -8.92 10.19 -1.33
C ARG A 15 -8.80 10.01 0.17
N ARG A 16 -9.92 9.89 0.87
CA ARG A 16 -9.95 9.70 2.32
C ARG A 16 -9.90 8.20 2.64
N PHE A 17 -8.95 7.81 3.47
CA PHE A 17 -8.82 6.44 3.95
C PHE A 17 -8.95 6.39 5.47
N HIS A 18 -9.48 5.28 6.00
CA HIS A 18 -9.43 5.01 7.43
C HIS A 18 -8.03 4.54 7.80
N ILE A 19 -7.33 5.30 8.62
CA ILE A 19 -5.96 4.98 9.00
C ILE A 19 -5.91 4.74 10.50
N SER A 20 -5.27 3.64 10.87
CA SER A 20 -4.81 3.36 12.23
C SER A 20 -3.47 4.06 12.42
N HIS A 21 -3.27 4.69 13.57
CA HIS A 21 -2.00 5.36 13.86
C HIS A 21 -0.98 4.25 14.13
N ASP A 22 0.24 4.39 13.58
CA ASP A 22 1.40 3.47 13.73
C ASP A 22 1.57 2.28 12.77
N GLU A 23 0.63 1.98 11.87
CA GLU A 23 0.74 0.76 11.04
C GLU A 23 1.03 1.07 9.55
N ARG A 24 1.91 0.28 8.93
CA ARG A 24 2.07 0.27 7.46
C ARG A 24 0.83 -0.35 6.84
N ASN A 25 0.19 0.35 5.92
CA ASN A 25 -1.05 -0.09 5.28
C ASN A 25 -0.91 -0.08 3.76
N LEU A 26 -1.18 -1.22 3.13
CA LEU A 26 -1.30 -1.30 1.67
C LEU A 26 -2.65 -0.72 1.25
N ARG A 27 -2.62 0.19 0.26
CA ARG A 27 -3.80 0.85 -0.28
C ARG A 27 -3.77 0.86 -1.80
N GLN A 28 -4.94 0.67 -2.40
CA GLN A 28 -5.12 0.82 -3.84
C GLN A 28 -5.79 2.16 -4.14
N CYS A 29 -5.29 2.86 -5.15
CA CYS A 29 -5.98 4.03 -5.67
C CYS A 29 -7.16 3.58 -6.54
N PRO A 30 -8.41 3.99 -6.25
CA PRO A 30 -9.56 3.62 -7.09
C PRO A 30 -9.57 4.31 -8.46
N ALA A 31 -8.75 5.35 -8.68
CA ALA A 31 -8.69 6.09 -9.93
C ALA A 31 -7.74 5.45 -10.96
N CYS A 32 -6.50 5.15 -10.54
CA CYS A 32 -5.48 4.58 -11.42
C CYS A 32 -5.14 3.10 -11.12
N THR A 33 -5.83 2.50 -10.16
CA THR A 33 -5.64 1.13 -9.66
C THR A 33 -4.22 0.80 -9.17
N SER A 34 -3.35 1.81 -9.04
CA SER A 34 -1.99 1.66 -8.51
C SER A 34 -2.01 1.43 -7.01
N TRP A 35 -1.11 0.55 -6.56
CA TRP A 35 -0.87 0.31 -5.15
C TRP A 35 0.14 1.31 -4.58
N PHE A 36 -0.04 1.64 -3.31
CA PHE A 36 0.87 2.45 -2.54
C PHE A 36 0.76 2.06 -1.06
N ILE A 37 1.81 2.33 -0.30
CA ILE A 37 1.85 2.07 1.13
C ILE A 37 1.75 3.38 1.84
N PHE A 38 1.01 3.36 2.94
CA PHE A 38 0.91 4.48 3.84
C PHE A 38 1.48 4.06 5.20
N SER A 39 2.48 4.78 5.67
CA SER A 39 3.12 4.57 6.98
C SER A 39 2.92 5.82 7.85
N GLY A 40 2.30 5.66 9.02
CA GLY A 40 2.16 6.76 9.98
C GLY A 40 1.17 7.85 9.54
N SER A 41 1.59 9.12 9.50
CA SER A 41 0.71 10.26 9.13
C SER A 41 1.21 11.08 7.93
N THR A 42 2.42 10.81 7.45
CA THR A 42 3.08 11.64 6.42
C THR A 42 3.83 10.85 5.36
N GLU A 43 4.04 9.54 5.54
CA GLU A 43 4.86 8.77 4.61
C GLU A 43 3.98 7.96 3.66
N ILE A 44 4.17 8.21 2.37
CA ILE A 44 3.49 7.54 1.26
C ILE A 44 4.56 6.98 0.35
N GLU A 45 4.53 5.68 0.13
CA GLU A 45 5.45 5.00 -0.79
C GLU A 45 4.67 4.44 -1.98
N ALA A 46 5.04 4.88 -3.19
CA ALA A 46 4.42 4.40 -4.42
C ALA A 46 5.00 3.04 -4.80
N LEU A 47 4.14 2.05 -5.04
CA LEU A 47 4.58 0.80 -5.65
C LEU A 47 4.55 0.97 -7.17
N VAL A 48 5.75 0.93 -7.78
CA VAL A 48 5.97 1.06 -9.23
C VAL A 48 6.29 -0.32 -9.79
N GLU A 49 5.84 -0.59 -11.01
CA GLU A 49 6.08 -1.89 -11.65
C GLU A 49 7.54 -2.06 -12.07
N PRO A 50 8.15 -3.25 -11.87
CA PRO A 50 7.57 -4.44 -11.23
C PRO A 50 7.34 -4.24 -9.73
N ILE A 51 6.15 -4.61 -9.24
CA ILE A 51 5.80 -4.36 -7.84
C ILE A 51 6.54 -5.36 -6.95
N THR A 52 7.49 -4.86 -6.19
CA THR A 52 8.17 -5.65 -5.16
C THR A 52 7.30 -5.74 -3.91
N CYS A 53 7.24 -6.92 -3.31
CA CYS A 53 6.62 -7.10 -2.01
C CYS A 53 7.30 -6.15 -1.00
N PRO A 54 6.53 -5.29 -0.32
CA PRO A 54 7.09 -4.29 0.58
C PRO A 54 7.44 -4.79 1.98
N VAL A 55 7.21 -6.07 2.24
CA VAL A 55 7.62 -6.74 3.47
C VAL A 55 9.13 -6.93 3.46
N ASP A 56 9.78 -6.50 4.55
CA ASP A 56 11.23 -6.57 4.65
C ASP A 56 11.71 -8.02 4.52
N GLY A 57 12.67 -8.24 3.61
CA GLY A 57 13.23 -9.57 3.36
C GLY A 57 12.44 -10.50 2.43
N CYS A 58 11.22 -10.16 1.98
CA CYS A 58 10.47 -11.02 1.06
C CYS A 58 11.08 -11.08 -0.35
N GLY A 59 11.47 -9.94 -0.92
CA GLY A 59 12.10 -9.85 -2.25
C GLY A 59 11.27 -10.36 -3.43
N ALA A 60 10.04 -10.84 -3.20
CA ALA A 60 9.13 -11.30 -4.23
C ALA A 60 8.64 -10.13 -5.09
N THR A 61 8.31 -10.41 -6.36
CA THR A 61 7.75 -9.43 -7.30
C THR A 61 6.40 -9.91 -7.83
N PRO A 62 5.37 -9.97 -6.97
CA PRO A 62 4.04 -10.40 -7.40
C PRO A 62 3.43 -9.42 -8.41
N ASP A 63 2.52 -9.93 -9.23
CA ASP A 63 1.73 -9.10 -10.14
C ASP A 63 0.82 -8.13 -9.35
N ARG A 64 0.36 -7.05 -9.98
CA ARG A 64 -0.44 -6.00 -9.34
C ARG A 64 -1.67 -6.56 -8.64
N ASP A 65 -2.39 -7.47 -9.29
CA ASP A 65 -3.60 -8.07 -8.72
C ASP A 65 -3.28 -9.20 -7.72
N ALA A 66 -2.06 -9.76 -7.78
CA ALA A 66 -1.61 -10.84 -6.91
C ALA A 66 -0.96 -10.34 -5.61
N LEU A 67 -0.45 -9.10 -5.57
CA LEU A 67 0.17 -8.49 -4.40
C LEU A 67 -0.65 -8.62 -3.10
N PRO A 68 -1.94 -8.24 -3.04
CA PRO A 68 -2.69 -8.34 -1.79
C PRO A 68 -2.86 -9.80 -1.35
N ALA A 69 -3.06 -10.73 -2.28
CA ALA A 69 -3.16 -12.15 -1.97
C ALA A 69 -1.82 -12.69 -1.45
N HIS A 70 -0.71 -12.31 -2.08
CA HIS A 70 0.64 -12.67 -1.66
C HIS A 70 0.94 -12.19 -0.23
N ILE A 71 0.60 -10.96 0.12
CA ILE A 71 0.83 -10.44 1.48
C ILE A 71 -0.04 -11.17 2.50
N ILE A 72 -1.28 -11.52 2.15
CA ILE A 72 -2.15 -12.30 3.05
C ILE A 72 -1.60 -13.72 3.25
N ASP A 73 -1.17 -14.38 2.18
CA ASP A 73 -0.74 -15.78 2.20
C ASP A 73 0.65 -15.98 2.81
N GLU A 74 1.62 -15.14 2.40
CA GLU A 74 3.02 -15.28 2.80
C GLU A 74 3.38 -14.47 4.07
N HIS A 75 2.60 -13.44 4.39
CA HIS A 75 2.90 -12.50 5.48
C HIS A 75 1.73 -12.29 6.45
N ASP A 76 0.70 -13.14 6.41
CA ASP A 76 -0.49 -13.07 7.27
C ASP A 76 -1.21 -11.71 7.21
N GLY A 77 -1.06 -10.97 6.10
CA GLY A 77 -1.62 -9.63 5.94
C GLY A 77 -0.80 -8.52 6.61
N ASN A 78 0.37 -8.85 7.17
CA ASN A 78 1.26 -7.91 7.82
C ASN A 78 2.29 -7.32 6.84
N LEU A 79 2.60 -6.04 7.04
CA LEU A 79 3.60 -5.28 6.29
C LEU A 79 4.83 -4.91 7.12
N ASP A 80 4.85 -5.32 8.38
CA ASP A 80 5.94 -5.19 9.34
C ASP A 80 6.74 -6.50 9.48
#